data_AF-A0A8T7AKS3-F1
#
_entry.id   AF-A0A8T7AKS3-F1
#
_cell.length_a   1.000
_cell.length_b   1.000
_cell.length_c   1.000
_cell.angle_alpha   90.00
_cell.angle_beta   90.00
_cell.angle_gamma   90.00
#
_symmetry.space_group_name_H-M   'P 1'
#
loop_
_entity.id
_entity.type
_entity.pdbx_description
1 polymer ?
#
loop_
_entity_poly.entity_id
_entity_poly.type
_entity_poly.pdbx_seq_one_letter_code
_entity_poly.pdbx_strand_id
1 'polypeptide(L)'
;MKTVINFALLCATILVLPCVAAAGDKIITNAKVWTGNPAQPWAKSIAISDERIVAVGENELIRRFPNADNINANGRLVLPGFIDNHTHFMDGSASLVSVRTQAAESKLAFVDIIKKFADDLPRGEWIIGGLWDHEKWGGELPHKVWIDTVTKGHPLFLLRTDGHMAIANSLVLELAGISRDTADPEGGMIVRDANGEPTGILKDKAMELVWDIMPEMSEQRAAKTFDAGIQEALKNGVTQIHNMSSWDNIAVFKKAKAENRLKVRTYYFPYIASRHKLAAMIRKDGKGDNWLRFGGVKELVDGSLGSTTAWFYQPYTDKPTSNGFPLMQMQALKNSLKESQALGLQLAIHGIGDQANDQILKLFAEIDTRGHRPRIEHAQHLT
;
A
#
# COMPACT_ATOMS: atom_id res chain seq x y z
N MET A 1 -32.05 52.90 -28.07
CA MET A 1 -31.42 53.33 -26.80
C MET A 1 -30.73 52.13 -26.19
N LYS A 2 -29.39 52.16 -26.08
CA LYS A 2 -28.56 51.08 -25.52
C LYS A 2 -28.50 51.25 -24.01
N THR A 3 -28.92 50.25 -23.24
CA THR A 3 -28.79 50.24 -21.78
C THR A 3 -27.44 49.64 -21.42
N VAL A 4 -26.56 50.47 -20.87
CA VAL A 4 -25.25 50.07 -20.33
C VAL A 4 -25.47 49.57 -18.90
N ILE A 5 -25.12 48.31 -18.63
CA ILE A 5 -25.09 47.75 -17.28
C ILE A 5 -23.64 47.83 -16.79
N ASN A 6 -23.38 48.71 -15.83
CA ASN A 6 -22.10 48.83 -15.14
C ASN A 6 -21.89 47.63 -14.20
N PHE A 7 -20.82 46.86 -14.44
CA PHE A 7 -20.30 45.91 -13.45
C PHE A 7 -19.44 46.68 -12.43
N ALA A 8 -19.93 46.81 -11.20
CA ALA A 8 -19.11 47.27 -10.08
C ALA A 8 -18.18 46.13 -9.63
N LEU A 9 -16.86 46.35 -9.75
CA LEU A 9 -15.86 45.47 -9.14
C LEU A 9 -15.96 45.57 -7.60
N LEU A 10 -16.40 44.49 -6.96
CA LEU A 10 -16.32 44.33 -5.52
C LEU A 10 -14.88 43.94 -5.15
N CYS A 11 -14.02 44.90 -4.83
CA CYS A 11 -12.72 44.64 -4.21
C CYS A 11 -12.95 44.14 -2.78
N ALA A 12 -12.89 42.82 -2.57
CA ALA A 12 -12.85 42.24 -1.23
C ALA A 12 -11.52 42.60 -0.56
N THR A 13 -11.58 43.56 0.37
CA THR A 13 -10.48 43.88 1.27
C THR A 13 -10.34 42.75 2.29
N ILE A 14 -9.30 41.93 2.15
CA ILE A 14 -8.91 40.96 3.17
C ILE A 14 -8.40 41.75 4.38
N LEU A 15 -9.19 41.83 5.44
CA LEU A 15 -8.74 42.31 6.74
C LEU A 15 -7.69 41.32 7.29
N VAL A 16 -6.42 41.72 7.26
CA VAL A 16 -5.33 40.99 7.91
C VAL A 16 -5.35 41.38 9.39
N LEU A 17 -6.02 40.59 10.22
CA LEU A 17 -5.83 40.68 11.67
C LEU A 17 -4.38 40.27 12.00
N PRO A 18 -3.69 40.98 12.91
CA PRO A 18 -2.35 40.60 13.36
C PRO A 18 -2.46 39.31 14.15
N CYS A 19 -2.18 38.18 13.50
CA CYS A 19 -1.98 36.92 14.17
C CYS A 19 -0.65 37.00 14.92
N VAL A 20 -0.70 37.18 16.24
CA VAL A 20 0.47 37.06 17.10
C VAL A 20 0.79 35.58 17.21
N ALA A 21 1.92 35.17 16.64
CA ALA A 21 2.38 33.79 16.64
C ALA A 21 2.50 33.26 18.08
N ALA A 22 1.92 32.08 18.33
CA ALA A 22 1.97 31.42 19.62
C ALA A 22 3.26 30.58 19.76
N ALA A 23 3.63 30.24 20.99
CA ALA A 23 4.71 29.29 21.23
C ALA A 23 4.33 27.91 20.62
N GLY A 24 5.10 27.45 19.65
CA GLY A 24 4.83 26.21 18.89
C GLY A 24 4.70 26.40 17.38
N ASP A 25 4.52 27.64 16.91
CA ASP A 25 4.54 27.97 15.48
C ASP A 25 5.95 27.80 14.90
N LYS A 26 6.02 27.41 13.62
CA LYS A 26 7.28 27.28 12.88
C LYS A 26 7.31 28.24 11.72
N ILE A 27 8.49 28.74 11.38
CA ILE A 27 8.71 29.46 10.13
C ILE A 27 9.92 28.86 9.43
N ILE A 28 9.77 28.55 8.14
CA ILE A 28 10.89 28.17 7.29
C ILE A 28 11.30 29.42 6.51
N THR A 29 12.57 29.79 6.59
CA THR A 29 13.14 30.99 5.95
C THR A 29 14.32 30.65 5.04
N ASN A 30 14.72 31.60 4.20
CA ASN A 30 15.84 31.46 3.27
C ASN A 30 15.71 30.16 2.44
N ALA A 31 14.51 29.89 1.95
CA ALA A 31 14.20 28.71 1.16
C ALA A 31 13.96 29.08 -0.30
N LYS A 32 13.96 28.08 -1.18
CA LYS A 32 13.30 28.14 -2.48
C LYS A 32 12.01 27.34 -2.36
N VAL A 33 10.89 27.98 -2.03
CA VAL A 33 9.60 27.30 -1.80
C VAL A 33 8.83 27.23 -3.11
N TRP A 34 8.48 26.03 -3.57
CA TRP A 34 7.49 25.87 -4.64
C TRP A 34 6.09 25.80 -4.05
N THR A 35 5.19 26.69 -4.47
CA THR A 35 3.86 26.85 -3.85
C THR A 35 2.75 26.10 -4.57
N GLY A 36 2.97 25.71 -5.84
CA GLY A 36 1.92 25.22 -6.73
C GLY A 36 0.85 26.27 -7.12
N ASN A 37 1.01 27.53 -6.70
CA ASN A 37 0.10 28.62 -7.05
C ASN A 37 0.63 29.36 -8.30
N PRO A 38 -0.09 29.35 -9.45
CA PRO A 38 0.34 30.06 -10.66
C PRO A 38 0.59 31.56 -10.48
N ALA A 39 -0.11 32.22 -9.55
CA ALA A 39 0.05 33.65 -9.29
C ALA A 39 1.26 33.98 -8.40
N GLN A 40 1.77 33.01 -7.63
CA GLN A 40 2.97 33.15 -6.81
C GLN A 40 3.74 31.82 -6.79
N PRO A 41 4.36 31.40 -7.90
CA PRO A 41 4.92 30.03 -8.02
C PRO A 41 6.07 29.75 -7.06
N TRP A 42 6.78 30.81 -6.65
CA TRP A 42 7.94 30.76 -5.77
C TRP A 42 7.78 31.70 -4.59
N ALA A 43 8.33 31.29 -3.45
CA ALA A 43 8.47 32.12 -2.25
C ALA A 43 9.79 31.80 -1.54
N LYS A 44 10.18 32.65 -0.58
CA LYS A 44 11.40 32.44 0.22
C LYS A 44 11.13 31.98 1.64
N SER A 45 9.88 32.05 2.09
CA SER A 45 9.50 31.67 3.45
C SER A 45 8.06 31.18 3.54
N ILE A 46 7.81 30.28 4.49
CA ILE A 46 6.46 29.84 4.88
C ILE A 46 6.33 29.83 6.41
N ALA A 47 5.22 30.34 6.91
CA ALA A 47 4.85 30.27 8.32
C ALA A 47 3.79 29.18 8.52
N ILE A 48 3.97 28.38 9.56
CA ILE A 48 3.18 27.21 9.88
C ILE A 48 2.70 27.36 11.32
N SER A 49 1.40 27.22 11.52
CA SER A 49 0.78 27.15 12.84
C SER A 49 -0.04 25.87 12.90
N ASP A 50 0.15 25.09 13.97
CA ASP A 50 -0.33 23.72 14.09
C ASP A 50 0.00 22.86 12.85
N GLU A 51 -1.01 22.51 12.06
CA GLU A 51 -0.91 21.68 10.86
C GLU A 51 -1.23 22.45 9.57
N ARG A 52 -1.20 23.78 9.62
CA ARG A 52 -1.60 24.64 8.49
C ARG A 52 -0.53 25.65 8.15
N ILE A 53 -0.37 25.88 6.85
CA ILE A 53 0.38 27.02 6.34
C ILE A 53 -0.50 28.26 6.52
N VAL A 54 -0.03 29.22 7.31
CA VAL A 54 -0.76 30.46 7.64
C VAL A 54 -0.25 31.66 6.85
N ALA A 55 0.97 31.60 6.30
CA ALA A 55 1.48 32.61 5.39
C ALA A 55 2.60 32.07 4.48
N VAL A 56 2.73 32.67 3.30
CA VAL A 56 3.76 32.37 2.30
C VAL A 56 4.29 33.70 1.77
N GLY A 57 5.61 33.88 1.66
CA GLY A 57 6.17 35.16 1.21
C GLY A 57 7.69 35.22 1.16
N GLU A 58 8.21 36.45 1.23
CA GLU A 58 9.66 36.73 1.30
C GLU A 58 10.22 36.52 2.72
N ASN A 59 11.54 36.65 2.88
CA ASN A 59 12.23 36.42 4.17
C ASN A 59 11.80 37.39 5.26
N GLU A 60 11.29 38.57 4.91
CA GLU A 60 10.75 39.55 5.84
C GLU A 60 9.53 39.03 6.61
N LEU A 61 8.92 37.93 6.15
CA LEU A 61 7.79 37.26 6.82
C LEU A 61 8.10 36.92 8.28
N ILE A 62 9.36 36.62 8.61
CA ILE A 62 9.80 36.33 10.00
C ILE A 62 9.46 37.46 10.98
N ARG A 63 9.42 38.72 10.52
CA ARG A 63 9.06 39.87 11.37
C ARG A 63 7.61 39.82 11.85
N ARG A 64 6.73 39.14 11.10
CA ARG A 64 5.33 38.91 11.49
C ARG A 64 5.16 37.73 12.45
N PHE A 65 6.17 36.86 12.55
CA PHE A 65 6.17 35.67 13.40
C PHE A 65 7.41 35.65 14.31
N PRO A 66 7.65 36.69 15.14
CA PRO A 66 8.89 36.86 15.88
C PRO A 66 9.13 35.79 16.97
N ASN A 67 8.08 35.07 17.37
CA ASN A 67 8.14 34.01 18.39
C ASN A 67 8.13 32.59 17.78
N ALA A 68 8.05 32.46 16.45
CA ALA A 68 8.06 31.14 15.80
C ALA A 68 9.46 30.54 15.78
N ASP A 69 9.55 29.22 15.87
CA ASP A 69 10.81 28.48 15.69
C ASP A 69 11.26 28.60 14.24
N ASN A 70 12.44 29.21 14.03
CA ASN A 70 12.95 29.51 12.70
C ASN A 70 13.85 28.40 12.16
N ILE A 71 13.38 27.74 11.11
CA ILE A 71 14.12 26.78 10.32
C ILE A 71 14.73 27.51 9.12
N ASN A 72 16.02 27.84 9.18
CA ASN A 72 16.75 28.39 8.04
C ASN A 72 17.08 27.26 7.03
N ALA A 73 16.46 27.31 5.85
CA ALA A 73 16.64 26.31 4.81
C ALA A 73 17.98 26.40 4.08
N ASN A 74 18.76 27.47 4.25
CA ASN A 74 20.05 27.71 3.59
C ASN A 74 19.99 27.61 2.05
N GLY A 75 18.99 28.25 1.45
CA GLY A 75 18.73 28.28 0.01
C GLY A 75 18.14 26.98 -0.57
N ARG A 76 17.87 25.97 0.27
CA ARG A 76 17.34 24.68 -0.19
C ARG A 76 15.89 24.77 -0.67
N LEU A 77 15.53 23.83 -1.54
CA LEU A 77 14.20 23.68 -2.09
C LEU A 77 13.23 23.09 -1.04
N VAL A 78 12.06 23.71 -0.91
CA VAL A 78 10.94 23.21 -0.11
C VAL A 78 9.79 22.90 -1.06
N LEU A 79 9.30 21.66 -0.98
CA LEU A 79 8.20 21.13 -1.81
C LEU A 79 7.04 20.68 -0.90
N PRO A 80 5.80 20.64 -1.42
CA PRO A 80 4.74 19.84 -0.84
C PRO A 80 5.21 18.38 -0.71
N GLY A 81 4.91 17.77 0.44
CA GLY A 81 5.14 16.33 0.61
C GLY A 81 4.35 15.53 -0.41
N PHE A 82 4.92 14.43 -0.89
CA PHE A 82 4.27 13.60 -1.88
C PHE A 82 3.03 12.90 -1.31
N ILE A 83 2.04 12.71 -2.17
CA ILE A 83 0.84 11.93 -1.90
C ILE A 83 0.91 10.70 -2.79
N ASP A 84 1.08 9.53 -2.19
CA ASP A 84 0.89 8.28 -2.90
C ASP A 84 -0.61 7.95 -2.91
N ASN A 85 -1.24 8.05 -4.08
CA ASN A 85 -2.68 7.95 -4.21
C ASN A 85 -3.19 6.50 -4.37
N HIS A 86 -2.31 5.50 -4.29
CA HIS A 86 -2.67 4.08 -4.30
C HIS A 86 -1.57 3.21 -3.69
N THR A 87 -1.76 2.80 -2.44
CA THR A 87 -0.83 1.89 -1.77
C THR A 87 -1.53 0.64 -1.27
N HIS A 88 -0.83 -0.48 -1.26
CA HIS A 88 -1.10 -1.62 -0.41
C HIS A 88 -0.13 -1.55 0.78
N PHE A 89 -0.40 -0.67 1.74
CA PHE A 89 0.63 -0.19 2.68
C PHE A 89 1.17 -1.29 3.58
N MET A 90 0.31 -2.09 4.22
CA MET A 90 0.76 -3.18 5.10
C MET A 90 1.50 -4.27 4.32
N ASP A 91 1.04 -4.61 3.11
CA ASP A 91 1.66 -5.64 2.28
C ASP A 91 3.05 -5.19 1.80
N GLY A 92 3.14 -3.96 1.30
CA GLY A 92 4.42 -3.34 0.92
C GLY A 92 5.36 -3.21 2.11
N SER A 93 4.84 -2.85 3.29
CA SER A 93 5.63 -2.73 4.51
C SER A 93 6.11 -4.07 5.04
N ALA A 94 5.32 -5.14 4.87
CA ALA A 94 5.69 -6.49 5.28
C ALA A 94 6.97 -6.94 4.53
N SER A 95 7.13 -6.51 3.28
CA SER A 95 8.34 -6.77 2.50
C SER A 95 9.62 -6.12 3.09
N LEU A 96 9.49 -5.04 3.88
CA LEU A 96 10.62 -4.34 4.52
C LEU A 96 11.12 -5.07 5.76
N VAL A 97 10.24 -5.84 6.42
CA VAL A 97 10.54 -6.58 7.66
C VAL A 97 10.60 -8.10 7.45
N SER A 98 10.54 -8.55 6.20
CA SER A 98 10.67 -9.95 5.81
C SER A 98 12.09 -10.24 5.34
N VAL A 99 12.49 -11.51 5.36
CA VAL A 99 13.80 -11.89 4.84
C VAL A 99 13.82 -11.70 3.32
N ARG A 100 14.94 -11.20 2.79
CA ARG A 100 15.13 -10.90 1.37
C ARG A 100 16.30 -11.72 0.84
N THR A 101 15.99 -12.78 0.11
CA THR A 101 16.97 -13.75 -0.40
C THR A 101 17.28 -13.57 -1.89
N GLN A 102 16.75 -12.53 -2.54
CA GLN A 102 16.96 -12.23 -3.97
C GLN A 102 18.43 -12.06 -4.34
N ALA A 103 19.23 -11.55 -3.40
CA ALA A 103 20.66 -11.26 -3.58
C ALA A 103 21.56 -12.49 -3.34
N ALA A 104 20.99 -13.64 -2.96
CA ALA A 104 21.78 -14.85 -2.78
C ALA A 104 22.21 -15.41 -4.15
N GLU A 105 23.53 -15.52 -4.36
CA GLU A 105 24.17 -16.09 -5.55
C GLU A 105 24.93 -17.39 -5.22
N SER A 106 24.76 -17.91 -4.01
CA SER A 106 25.30 -19.21 -3.59
C SER A 106 24.48 -19.79 -2.45
N LYS A 107 24.56 -21.11 -2.26
CA LYS A 107 24.04 -21.80 -1.08
C LYS A 107 24.48 -21.15 0.24
N LEU A 108 25.78 -20.80 0.35
CA LEU A 108 26.31 -20.16 1.56
C LEU A 108 25.70 -18.78 1.79
N ALA A 109 25.56 -17.96 0.74
CA ALA A 109 24.93 -16.65 0.84
C ALA A 109 23.44 -16.76 1.23
N PHE A 110 22.72 -17.71 0.65
CA PHE A 110 21.32 -17.98 1.00
C PHE A 110 21.15 -18.33 2.48
N VAL A 111 21.97 -19.26 2.98
CA VAL A 111 21.96 -19.68 4.39
C VAL A 111 22.38 -18.53 5.32
N ASP A 112 23.39 -17.75 4.96
CA ASP A 112 23.87 -16.61 5.77
C ASP A 112 22.82 -15.49 5.91
N ILE A 113 22.09 -15.18 4.83
CA ILE A 113 20.98 -14.22 4.88
C ILE A 113 19.89 -14.69 5.86
N ILE A 114 19.51 -15.96 5.78
CA ILE A 114 18.48 -16.55 6.66
C ILE A 114 18.96 -16.52 8.12
N LYS A 115 20.22 -16.91 8.35
CA LYS A 115 20.83 -16.90 9.69
C LYS A 115 20.80 -15.51 10.31
N LYS A 116 21.28 -14.49 9.59
CA LYS A 116 21.28 -13.09 10.05
C LYS A 116 19.87 -12.61 10.37
N PHE A 117 18.89 -12.96 9.55
CA PHE A 117 17.50 -12.60 9.83
C PHE A 117 16.95 -13.31 11.07
N ALA A 118 17.27 -14.59 11.26
CA ALA A 118 16.85 -15.38 12.42
C ALA A 118 17.51 -14.89 13.73
N ASP A 119 18.72 -14.33 13.66
CA ASP A 119 19.46 -13.81 14.83
C ASP A 119 18.72 -12.65 15.52
N ASP A 120 18.00 -11.82 14.76
CA ASP A 120 17.29 -10.63 15.24
C ASP A 120 15.77 -10.85 15.44
N LEU A 121 15.29 -12.08 15.23
CA LEU A 121 13.86 -12.39 15.23
C LEU A 121 13.37 -12.85 16.62
N PRO A 122 12.28 -12.27 17.18
CA PRO A 122 11.71 -12.73 18.44
C PRO A 122 11.24 -14.19 18.36
N ARG A 123 11.58 -15.00 19.37
CA ARG A 123 11.28 -16.45 19.40
C ARG A 123 9.80 -16.73 19.05
N GLY A 124 9.58 -17.67 18.14
CA GLY A 124 8.24 -18.09 17.70
C GLY A 124 7.68 -17.32 16.51
N GLU A 125 8.29 -16.20 16.13
CA GLU A 125 7.94 -15.49 14.89
C GLU A 125 8.39 -16.28 13.66
N TRP A 126 7.60 -16.19 12.58
CA TRP A 126 7.87 -16.86 11.31
C TRP A 126 8.91 -16.11 10.46
N ILE A 127 9.85 -16.83 9.85
CA ILE A 127 10.74 -16.32 8.81
C ILE A 127 10.03 -16.48 7.47
N ILE A 128 9.47 -15.38 6.95
CA ILE A 128 8.70 -15.32 5.70
C ILE A 128 9.30 -14.31 4.73
N GLY A 129 8.83 -14.34 3.49
CA GLY A 129 9.31 -13.52 2.38
C GLY A 129 10.15 -14.37 1.43
N GLY A 130 11.42 -14.02 1.29
CA GLY A 130 12.37 -14.74 0.45
C GLY A 130 12.56 -14.06 -0.89
N LEU A 131 11.92 -14.62 -1.92
CA LEU A 131 12.15 -14.35 -3.34
C LEU A 131 13.53 -14.83 -3.79
N TRP A 132 13.91 -16.03 -3.36
CA TRP A 132 15.14 -16.68 -3.82
C TRP A 132 15.03 -17.15 -5.27
N ASP A 133 16.19 -17.38 -5.89
CA ASP A 133 16.28 -17.92 -7.24
C ASP A 133 17.49 -18.85 -7.36
N HIS A 134 17.22 -20.15 -7.49
CA HIS A 134 18.26 -21.18 -7.51
C HIS A 134 19.11 -21.15 -8.78
N GLU A 135 18.59 -20.57 -9.87
CA GLU A 135 19.36 -20.37 -11.10
C GLU A 135 20.59 -19.50 -10.86
N LYS A 136 20.54 -18.60 -9.88
CA LYS A 136 21.68 -17.74 -9.51
C LYS A 136 22.86 -18.49 -8.88
N TRP A 137 22.66 -19.74 -8.45
CA TRP A 137 23.71 -20.56 -7.84
C TRP A 137 23.87 -21.93 -8.49
N GLY A 138 23.50 -22.05 -9.77
CA GLY A 138 23.75 -23.26 -10.56
C GLY A 138 22.61 -24.27 -10.57
N GLY A 139 21.39 -23.85 -10.22
CA GLY A 139 20.17 -24.64 -10.42
C GLY A 139 19.84 -25.65 -9.33
N GLU A 140 20.69 -25.81 -8.31
CA GLU A 140 20.42 -26.70 -7.18
C GLU A 140 19.28 -26.12 -6.31
N LEU A 141 18.17 -26.86 -6.19
CA LEU A 141 17.07 -26.46 -5.30
C LEU A 141 17.53 -26.48 -3.82
N PRO A 142 17.13 -25.48 -3.01
CA PRO A 142 17.44 -25.49 -1.59
C PRO A 142 16.74 -26.65 -0.88
N HIS A 143 17.31 -27.09 0.23
CA HIS A 143 16.83 -28.22 1.01
C HIS A 143 16.68 -27.82 2.48
N LYS A 144 15.69 -28.36 3.19
CA LYS A 144 15.39 -28.04 4.60
C LYS A 144 16.62 -28.16 5.52
N VAL A 145 17.44 -29.18 5.27
CA VAL A 145 18.71 -29.41 6.01
C VAL A 145 19.73 -28.27 5.89
N TRP A 146 19.64 -27.42 4.86
CA TRP A 146 20.51 -26.25 4.72
C TRP A 146 20.13 -25.15 5.72
N ILE A 147 18.86 -25.11 6.12
CA ILE A 147 18.27 -24.00 6.86
C ILE A 147 17.83 -24.37 8.28
N ASP A 148 17.54 -25.63 8.56
CA ASP A 148 17.04 -26.09 9.87
C ASP A 148 17.91 -25.60 11.03
N THR A 149 19.23 -25.75 10.93
CA THR A 149 20.17 -25.37 12.00
C THR A 149 20.32 -23.85 12.17
N VAL A 150 20.13 -23.06 11.11
CA VAL A 150 20.27 -21.60 11.17
C VAL A 150 18.97 -20.88 11.52
N THR A 151 17.83 -21.57 11.42
CA THR A 151 16.51 -21.00 11.77
C THR A 151 16.25 -20.90 13.27
N LYS A 152 17.12 -21.47 14.14
CA LYS A 152 17.01 -21.37 15.62
C LYS A 152 15.62 -21.71 16.20
N GLY A 153 14.88 -22.63 15.57
CA GLY A 153 13.54 -23.03 15.99
C GLY A 153 12.42 -22.07 15.58
N HIS A 154 12.69 -21.11 14.68
CA HIS A 154 11.67 -20.32 14.02
C HIS A 154 11.04 -21.12 12.87
N PRO A 155 9.71 -21.09 12.69
CA PRO A 155 9.08 -21.61 11.48
C PRO A 155 9.58 -20.78 10.28
N LEU A 156 10.00 -21.45 9.19
CA LEU A 156 10.47 -20.77 7.98
C LEU A 156 9.69 -21.24 6.76
N PHE A 157 9.18 -20.28 6.00
CA PHE A 157 8.54 -20.51 4.70
C PHE A 157 8.86 -19.38 3.71
N LEU A 158 9.71 -19.67 2.71
CA LEU A 158 10.24 -18.65 1.79
C LEU A 158 9.84 -18.94 0.35
N LEU A 159 9.17 -17.98 -0.27
CA LEU A 159 8.76 -18.03 -1.67
C LEU A 159 9.98 -17.88 -2.59
N ARG A 160 9.95 -18.58 -3.72
CA ARG A 160 10.80 -18.33 -4.87
C ARG A 160 10.34 -17.06 -5.57
N THR A 161 11.23 -16.42 -6.33
CA THR A 161 10.95 -15.18 -7.07
C THR A 161 9.76 -15.23 -8.02
N ASP A 162 9.34 -16.42 -8.48
CA ASP A 162 8.19 -16.60 -9.37
C ASP A 162 6.86 -16.77 -8.64
N GLY A 163 6.89 -16.96 -7.31
CA GLY A 163 5.70 -17.21 -6.50
C GLY A 163 5.05 -18.59 -6.68
N HIS A 164 5.68 -19.51 -7.44
CA HIS A 164 5.14 -20.86 -7.74
C HIS A 164 5.82 -21.98 -6.94
N MET A 165 6.78 -21.61 -6.10
CA MET A 165 7.54 -22.54 -5.28
C MET A 165 7.94 -21.89 -3.97
N ALA A 166 8.03 -22.68 -2.91
CA ALA A 166 8.54 -22.23 -1.63
C ALA A 166 9.43 -23.30 -0.97
N ILE A 167 10.31 -22.87 -0.07
CA ILE A 167 11.07 -23.74 0.84
C ILE A 167 10.53 -23.60 2.27
N ALA A 168 10.14 -24.72 2.86
CA ALA A 168 9.77 -24.87 4.26
C ALA A 168 10.88 -25.58 5.05
N ASN A 169 11.12 -25.17 6.30
CA ASN A 169 12.00 -25.91 7.21
C ASN A 169 11.26 -27.11 7.85
N SER A 170 12.01 -27.98 8.53
CA SER A 170 11.46 -29.21 9.14
C SER A 170 10.33 -28.91 10.14
N LEU A 171 10.42 -27.81 10.90
CA LEU A 171 9.38 -27.39 11.84
C LEU A 171 8.06 -27.06 11.12
N VAL A 172 8.10 -26.35 10.00
CA VAL A 172 6.88 -26.03 9.22
C VAL A 172 6.27 -27.28 8.62
N LEU A 173 7.09 -28.21 8.10
CA LEU A 173 6.59 -29.48 7.58
C LEU A 173 5.87 -30.30 8.65
N GLU A 174 6.43 -30.35 9.87
CA GLU A 174 5.80 -31.02 11.01
C GLU A 174 4.46 -30.36 11.38
N LEU A 175 4.44 -29.02 11.51
CA LEU A 175 3.22 -28.27 11.81
C LEU A 175 2.13 -28.46 10.76
N ALA A 176 2.52 -28.61 9.49
CA ALA A 176 1.60 -28.83 8.36
C ALA A 176 1.19 -30.30 8.19
N GLY A 177 1.72 -31.23 9.00
CA GLY A 177 1.47 -32.66 8.84
C GLY A 177 2.04 -33.24 7.54
N ILE A 178 3.07 -32.61 6.98
CA ILE A 178 3.74 -33.05 5.75
C ILE A 178 4.83 -34.07 6.11
N SER A 179 4.64 -35.29 5.64
CA SER A 179 5.53 -36.43 5.84
C SER A 179 5.83 -37.13 4.51
N ARG A 180 6.62 -38.20 4.55
CA ARG A 180 6.85 -39.11 3.43
C ARG A 180 5.55 -39.63 2.81
N ASP A 181 4.54 -39.90 3.66
CA ASP A 181 3.29 -40.54 3.27
C ASP A 181 2.19 -39.55 2.88
N THR A 182 2.41 -38.25 3.05
CA THR A 182 1.47 -37.21 2.62
C THR A 182 1.38 -37.24 1.10
N ALA A 183 0.19 -37.36 0.52
CA ALA A 183 0.01 -37.32 -0.93
C ALA A 183 0.20 -35.89 -1.48
N ASP A 184 0.59 -35.78 -2.75
CA ASP A 184 0.60 -34.48 -3.44
C ASP A 184 -0.85 -34.01 -3.66
N PRO A 185 -1.19 -32.73 -3.38
CA PRO A 185 -2.53 -32.21 -3.66
C PRO A 185 -2.74 -32.04 -5.16
N GLU A 186 -4.00 -32.10 -5.60
CA GLU A 186 -4.33 -31.83 -7.00
C GLU A 186 -3.83 -30.44 -7.42
N GLY A 187 -2.97 -30.37 -8.44
CA GLY A 187 -2.35 -29.13 -8.91
C GLY A 187 -1.21 -28.60 -8.05
N GLY A 188 -0.61 -29.46 -7.20
CA GLY A 188 0.60 -29.13 -6.44
C GLY A 188 1.55 -30.33 -6.33
N MET A 189 2.75 -30.10 -5.82
CA MET A 189 3.77 -31.14 -5.64
C MET A 189 4.60 -30.89 -4.38
N ILE A 190 4.79 -31.93 -3.57
CA ILE A 190 5.76 -31.96 -2.48
C ILE A 190 7.04 -32.61 -3.03
N VAL A 191 8.13 -31.87 -3.14
CA VAL A 191 9.39 -32.45 -3.65
C VAL A 191 9.99 -33.35 -2.57
N ARG A 192 10.37 -34.56 -2.96
CA ARG A 192 10.99 -35.58 -2.08
C ARG A 192 12.39 -35.92 -2.57
N ASP A 193 13.26 -36.32 -1.63
CA ASP A 193 14.59 -36.82 -1.94
C ASP A 193 14.54 -38.30 -2.41
N ALA A 194 15.73 -38.88 -2.64
CA ALA A 194 15.85 -40.28 -3.08
C ALA A 194 15.30 -41.32 -2.08
N ASN A 195 15.13 -40.94 -0.81
CA ASN A 195 14.56 -41.80 0.24
C ASN A 195 13.05 -41.59 0.41
N GLY A 196 12.44 -40.68 -0.37
CA GLY A 196 11.04 -40.29 -0.25
C GLY A 196 10.78 -39.24 0.83
N GLU A 197 11.82 -38.69 1.47
CA GLU A 197 11.63 -37.65 2.49
C GLU A 197 11.36 -36.29 1.84
N PRO A 198 10.35 -35.52 2.31
CA PRO A 198 10.10 -34.18 1.80
C PRO A 198 11.33 -33.29 1.93
N THR A 199 11.80 -32.67 0.85
CA THR A 199 12.99 -31.81 0.86
C THR A 199 12.74 -30.46 1.54
N GLY A 200 11.47 -30.11 1.76
CA GLY A 200 11.01 -28.78 2.15
C GLY A 200 10.48 -27.96 0.97
N ILE A 201 10.75 -28.38 -0.28
CA ILE A 201 10.24 -27.66 -1.45
C ILE A 201 8.79 -28.04 -1.73
N LEU A 202 7.91 -27.03 -1.75
CA LEU A 202 6.49 -27.13 -2.08
C LEU A 202 6.21 -26.31 -3.34
N LYS A 203 5.48 -26.88 -4.30
CA LYS A 203 5.13 -26.23 -5.57
C LYS A 203 3.62 -26.05 -5.70
N ASP A 204 3.22 -24.90 -6.25
CA ASP A 204 1.83 -24.53 -6.52
C ASP A 204 0.91 -24.84 -5.34
N LYS A 205 -0.17 -25.62 -5.54
CA LYS A 205 -1.16 -25.91 -4.48
C LYS A 205 -0.60 -26.65 -3.27
N ALA A 206 0.59 -27.24 -3.34
CA ALA A 206 1.24 -27.80 -2.15
C ALA A 206 1.64 -26.73 -1.13
N MET A 207 1.80 -25.47 -1.55
CA MET A 207 2.05 -24.35 -0.64
C MET A 207 0.84 -24.01 0.23
N GLU A 208 -0.39 -24.32 -0.22
CA GLU A 208 -1.62 -24.10 0.55
C GLU A 208 -1.61 -24.86 1.89
N LEU A 209 -1.01 -26.06 1.91
CA LEU A 209 -0.81 -26.85 3.14
C LEU A 209 -0.08 -26.08 4.24
N VAL A 210 0.80 -25.14 3.87
CA VAL A 210 1.53 -24.28 4.82
C VAL A 210 0.80 -22.96 5.05
N TRP A 211 0.21 -22.36 4.02
CA TRP A 211 -0.56 -21.12 4.20
C TRP A 211 -1.73 -21.29 5.16
N ASP A 212 -2.41 -22.43 5.13
CA ASP A 212 -3.57 -22.71 5.99
C ASP A 212 -3.24 -22.77 7.48
N ILE A 213 -2.01 -23.14 7.83
CA ILE A 213 -1.54 -23.20 9.23
C ILE A 213 -0.78 -21.94 9.66
N MET A 214 -0.46 -21.04 8.72
CA MET A 214 0.32 -19.85 9.02
C MET A 214 -0.54 -18.92 9.90
N PRO A 215 -0.07 -18.56 11.11
CA PRO A 215 -0.84 -17.71 11.99
C PRO A 215 -0.97 -16.30 11.39
N GLU A 216 -2.05 -15.62 11.76
CA GLU A 216 -2.13 -14.18 11.54
C GLU A 216 -0.92 -13.47 12.17
N MET A 217 -0.54 -12.35 11.55
CA MET A 217 0.59 -11.55 12.02
C MET A 217 0.37 -11.15 13.48
N SER A 218 1.34 -11.46 14.35
CA SER A 218 1.29 -11.04 15.76
C SER A 218 1.12 -9.52 15.86
N GLU A 219 0.50 -9.04 16.93
CA GLU A 219 0.32 -7.61 17.14
C GLU A 219 1.66 -6.85 17.15
N GLN A 220 2.69 -7.46 17.73
CA GLN A 220 4.05 -6.91 17.75
C GLN A 220 4.62 -6.79 16.33
N ARG A 221 4.45 -7.83 15.51
CA ARG A 221 4.90 -7.80 14.12
C ARG A 221 4.10 -6.85 13.26
N ALA A 222 2.78 -6.76 13.45
CA ALA A 222 1.94 -5.78 12.75
C ALA A 222 2.39 -4.35 13.08
N ALA A 223 2.72 -4.06 14.35
CA ALA A 223 3.27 -2.77 14.74
C ALA A 223 4.63 -2.49 14.08
N LYS A 224 5.57 -3.45 14.11
CA LYS A 224 6.89 -3.33 13.46
C LYS A 224 6.78 -3.14 11.95
N THR A 225 5.91 -3.91 11.28
CA THR A 225 5.59 -3.78 9.86
C THR A 225 5.09 -2.37 9.56
N PHE A 226 4.10 -1.90 10.31
CA PHE A 226 3.54 -0.56 10.14
C PHE A 226 4.61 0.53 10.30
N ASP A 227 5.45 0.45 11.33
CA ASP A 227 6.50 1.44 11.58
C ASP A 227 7.56 1.44 10.46
N ALA A 228 7.95 0.28 9.94
CA ALA A 228 8.87 0.18 8.81
C ALA A 228 8.30 0.89 7.57
N GLY A 229 7.00 0.71 7.29
CA GLY A 229 6.30 1.42 6.22
C GLY A 229 6.30 2.94 6.41
N ILE A 230 6.02 3.42 7.63
CA ILE A 230 6.04 4.85 7.95
C ILE A 230 7.42 5.44 7.72
N GLN A 231 8.48 4.76 8.17
CA GLN A 231 9.85 5.22 7.97
C GLN A 231 10.22 5.27 6.49
N GLU A 232 9.88 4.24 5.72
CA GLU A 232 10.17 4.21 4.28
C GLU A 232 9.40 5.31 3.52
N ALA A 233 8.12 5.52 3.85
CA ALA A 233 7.34 6.60 3.26
C ALA A 233 7.96 7.98 3.54
N LEU A 234 8.28 8.29 4.80
CA LEU A 234 8.84 9.57 5.19
C LEU A 234 10.24 9.79 4.60
N LYS A 235 11.08 8.76 4.56
CA LYS A 235 12.41 8.79 3.92
C LYS A 235 12.32 9.19 2.44
N ASN A 236 11.27 8.78 1.75
CA ASN A 236 11.02 9.12 0.35
C ASN A 236 10.14 10.38 0.17
N GLY A 237 9.86 11.12 1.25
CA GLY A 237 9.08 12.37 1.20
C GLY A 237 7.57 12.17 1.02
N VAL A 238 7.06 10.94 1.19
CA VAL A 238 5.62 10.64 1.16
C VAL A 238 5.02 11.01 2.51
N THR A 239 4.05 11.93 2.48
CA THR A 239 3.39 12.47 3.67
C THR A 239 1.90 12.14 3.75
N GLN A 240 1.34 11.62 2.65
CA GLN A 240 -0.01 11.06 2.62
C GLN A 240 -0.06 9.83 1.72
N ILE A 241 -0.89 8.87 2.12
CA ILE A 241 -1.21 7.68 1.33
C ILE A 241 -2.73 7.51 1.18
N HIS A 242 -3.16 6.93 0.07
CA HIS A 242 -4.48 6.32 -0.07
C HIS A 242 -4.32 4.80 -0.02
N ASN A 243 -4.69 4.20 1.10
CA ASN A 243 -4.44 2.79 1.37
C ASN A 243 -5.62 1.91 0.94
N MET A 244 -5.37 0.99 0.00
CA MET A 244 -6.29 -0.05 -0.42
C MET A 244 -5.98 -1.32 0.39
N SER A 245 -6.90 -1.81 1.22
CA SER A 245 -6.60 -2.97 2.06
C SER A 245 -7.86 -3.67 2.59
N SER A 246 -7.67 -4.73 3.37
CA SER A 246 -8.76 -5.46 4.03
C SER A 246 -9.42 -4.63 5.12
N TRP A 247 -10.59 -5.08 5.59
CA TRP A 247 -11.25 -4.47 6.74
C TRP A 247 -10.44 -4.62 8.03
N ASP A 248 -9.80 -5.77 8.22
CA ASP A 248 -9.18 -6.16 9.49
C ASP A 248 -7.95 -5.31 9.81
N ASN A 249 -7.25 -4.83 8.77
CA ASN A 249 -6.12 -3.91 8.92
C ASN A 249 -6.52 -2.52 9.47
N ILE A 250 -7.81 -2.13 9.48
CA ILE A 250 -8.25 -0.84 10.07
C ILE A 250 -7.84 -0.74 11.55
N ALA A 251 -7.86 -1.84 12.29
CA ALA A 251 -7.48 -1.85 13.71
C ALA A 251 -6.02 -1.43 13.91
N VAL A 252 -5.10 -1.87 13.04
CA VAL A 252 -3.68 -1.50 13.09
C VAL A 252 -3.50 0.02 12.93
N PHE A 253 -4.18 0.64 11.97
CA PHE A 253 -4.11 2.08 11.73
C PHE A 253 -4.72 2.89 12.86
N LYS A 254 -5.87 2.46 13.41
CA LYS A 254 -6.50 3.12 14.57
C LYS A 254 -5.59 3.04 15.81
N LYS A 255 -5.00 1.88 16.08
CA LYS A 255 -4.06 1.69 17.18
C LYS A 255 -2.81 2.55 17.00
N ALA A 256 -2.18 2.51 15.82
CA ALA A 256 -1.02 3.35 15.51
C ALA A 256 -1.31 4.84 15.67
N LYS A 257 -2.52 5.30 15.31
CA LYS A 257 -2.94 6.69 15.56
C LYS A 257 -3.06 7.00 17.06
N ALA A 258 -3.72 6.14 17.83
CA ALA A 258 -3.87 6.31 19.28
C ALA A 258 -2.53 6.35 20.02
N GLU A 259 -1.55 5.61 19.51
CA GLU A 259 -0.17 5.56 20.03
C GLU A 259 0.76 6.62 19.42
N ASN A 260 0.22 7.56 18.62
CA ASN A 260 0.99 8.60 17.93
C ASN A 260 2.10 8.05 17.00
N ARG A 261 1.95 6.83 16.48
CA ARG A 261 2.84 6.18 15.49
C ARG A 261 2.42 6.45 14.04
N LEU A 262 1.16 6.85 13.79
CA LEU A 262 0.71 7.28 12.47
C LEU A 262 1.31 8.65 12.11
N LYS A 263 2.40 8.67 11.34
CA LYS A 263 3.10 9.90 10.91
C LYS A 263 2.88 10.28 9.44
N VAL A 264 2.08 9.49 8.72
CA VAL A 264 1.69 9.72 7.32
C VAL A 264 0.16 9.78 7.27
N ARG A 265 -0.39 10.85 6.69
CA ARG A 265 -1.86 10.98 6.58
C ARG A 265 -2.39 9.84 5.72
N THR A 266 -3.46 9.19 6.16
CA THR A 266 -3.99 7.99 5.49
C THR A 266 -5.46 8.19 5.16
N TYR A 267 -5.79 8.06 3.88
CA TYR A 267 -7.16 7.85 3.43
C TYR A 267 -7.37 6.36 3.14
N TYR A 268 -8.17 5.69 3.95
CA TYR A 268 -8.30 4.24 3.91
C TYR A 268 -9.53 3.79 3.10
N PHE A 269 -9.30 2.87 2.17
CA PHE A 269 -10.29 2.26 1.29
C PHE A 269 -10.32 0.74 1.56
N PRO A 270 -11.24 0.23 2.40
CA PRO A 270 -11.45 -1.20 2.50
C PRO A 270 -12.07 -1.75 1.20
N TYR A 271 -11.93 -3.04 0.95
CA TYR A 271 -12.65 -3.69 -0.15
C TYR A 271 -14.17 -3.47 -0.06
N ILE A 272 -14.83 -3.35 -1.22
CA ILE A 272 -16.26 -3.01 -1.35
C ILE A 272 -17.19 -4.04 -0.70
N ALA A 273 -16.74 -5.28 -0.50
CA ALA A 273 -17.44 -6.27 0.31
C ALA A 273 -17.72 -5.76 1.74
N SER A 274 -16.89 -4.86 2.25
CA SER A 274 -17.03 -4.25 3.59
C SER A 274 -17.83 -2.94 3.59
N ARG A 275 -18.44 -2.53 2.48
CA ARG A 275 -19.17 -1.25 2.35
C ARG A 275 -20.21 -1.00 3.45
N HIS A 276 -20.96 -2.04 3.87
CA HIS A 276 -21.96 -1.90 4.93
C HIS A 276 -21.33 -1.71 6.30
N LYS A 277 -20.27 -2.47 6.61
CA LYS A 277 -19.49 -2.30 7.84
C LYS A 277 -18.89 -0.90 7.90
N LEU A 278 -18.32 -0.42 6.78
CA LEU A 278 -17.75 0.92 6.66
C LEU A 278 -18.80 2.00 6.88
N ALA A 279 -19.95 1.90 6.20
CA ALA A 279 -21.02 2.87 6.33
C ALA A 279 -21.61 2.89 7.76
N ALA A 280 -21.75 1.74 8.40
CA ALA A 280 -22.17 1.65 9.80
C ALA A 280 -21.16 2.31 10.74
N MET A 281 -19.86 2.05 10.55
CA MET A 281 -18.79 2.72 11.30
C MET A 281 -18.82 4.23 11.08
N ILE A 282 -18.97 4.70 9.85
CA ILE A 282 -19.02 6.14 9.54
C ILE A 282 -20.25 6.81 10.16
N ARG A 283 -21.42 6.16 10.17
CA ARG A 283 -22.62 6.70 10.83
C ARG A 283 -22.44 6.82 12.35
N LYS A 284 -21.71 5.89 12.96
CA LYS A 284 -21.48 5.84 14.41
C LYS A 284 -20.35 6.77 14.86
N ASP A 285 -19.20 6.69 14.19
CA ASP A 285 -17.93 7.27 14.65
C ASP A 285 -17.46 8.44 13.75
N GLY A 286 -18.16 8.72 12.65
CA GLY A 286 -17.75 9.71 11.65
C GLY A 286 -16.71 9.18 10.66
N LYS A 287 -16.26 10.08 9.75
CA LYS A 287 -15.28 9.76 8.69
C LYS A 287 -13.82 9.76 9.17
N GLY A 288 -13.56 9.86 10.47
CA GLY A 288 -12.23 10.10 11.02
C GLY A 288 -11.82 11.57 10.95
N ASP A 289 -10.52 11.84 10.81
CA ASP A 289 -9.94 13.19 10.85
C ASP A 289 -8.88 13.41 9.76
N ASN A 290 -8.03 14.44 9.92
CA ASN A 290 -6.99 14.78 8.94
C ASN A 290 -5.83 13.78 8.90
N TRP A 291 -5.72 12.86 9.87
CA TRP A 291 -4.65 11.86 9.92
C TRP A 291 -5.11 10.49 9.46
N LEU A 292 -6.29 10.06 9.88
CA LEU A 292 -6.89 8.81 9.44
C LEU A 292 -8.32 9.05 9.01
N ARG A 293 -8.57 8.95 7.71
CA ARG A 293 -9.85 9.24 7.08
C ARG A 293 -10.45 7.99 6.43
N PHE A 294 -11.77 7.90 6.48
CA PHE A 294 -12.59 6.87 5.86
C PHE A 294 -13.67 7.51 4.99
N GLY A 295 -14.04 6.86 3.89
CA GLY A 295 -15.02 7.45 2.98
C GLY A 295 -15.06 6.90 1.56
N GLY A 296 -14.26 5.87 1.25
CA GLY A 296 -14.34 5.19 -0.03
C GLY A 296 -14.10 3.69 0.11
N VAL A 297 -14.33 2.96 -0.98
CA VAL A 297 -14.17 1.50 -1.09
C VAL A 297 -13.40 1.15 -2.35
N LYS A 298 -12.61 0.08 -2.26
CA LYS A 298 -11.84 -0.50 -3.38
C LYS A 298 -12.57 -1.69 -3.99
N GLU A 299 -12.58 -1.82 -5.31
CA GLU A 299 -12.96 -3.06 -6.00
C GLU A 299 -12.02 -3.36 -7.16
N LEU A 300 -12.01 -4.62 -7.62
CA LEU A 300 -11.26 -5.08 -8.79
C LEU A 300 -12.19 -5.59 -9.91
N VAL A 301 -11.90 -5.17 -11.13
CA VAL A 301 -12.64 -5.61 -12.33
C VAL A 301 -11.91 -6.70 -13.09
N ASP A 302 -10.60 -6.57 -13.25
CA ASP A 302 -9.73 -7.53 -13.94
C ASP A 302 -8.45 -7.79 -13.15
N GLY A 303 -7.59 -8.66 -13.68
CA GLY A 303 -6.29 -8.99 -13.09
C GLY A 303 -5.18 -8.04 -13.54
N SER A 304 -4.02 -8.60 -13.86
CA SER A 304 -2.82 -7.85 -14.24
C SER A 304 -2.32 -8.24 -15.64
N LEU A 305 -1.56 -7.35 -16.27
CA LEU A 305 -0.93 -7.64 -17.56
C LEU A 305 0.10 -8.77 -17.43
N GLY A 306 0.96 -8.71 -16.42
CA GLY A 306 2.07 -9.66 -16.26
C GLY A 306 1.62 -11.10 -15.99
N SER A 307 0.43 -11.30 -15.40
CA SER A 307 -0.15 -12.63 -15.19
C SER A 307 -1.09 -13.07 -16.32
N THR A 308 -1.22 -12.27 -17.38
CA THR A 308 -2.16 -12.51 -18.49
C THR A 308 -3.63 -12.61 -18.03
N THR A 309 -4.02 -11.78 -17.07
CA THR A 309 -5.38 -11.78 -16.48
C THR A 309 -6.10 -10.43 -16.57
N ALA A 310 -5.42 -9.36 -16.95
CA ALA A 310 -6.08 -8.10 -17.34
C ALA A 310 -6.97 -8.33 -18.57
N TRP A 311 -8.14 -7.69 -18.61
CA TRP A 311 -9.22 -8.05 -19.53
C TRP A 311 -9.25 -7.14 -20.75
N PHE A 312 -8.93 -7.71 -21.91
CA PHE A 312 -8.79 -7.01 -23.18
C PHE A 312 -9.85 -7.41 -24.22
N TYR A 313 -10.12 -6.52 -25.18
CA TYR A 313 -10.94 -6.88 -26.35
C TYR A 313 -10.22 -7.86 -27.28
N GLN A 314 -8.92 -7.69 -27.45
CA GLN A 314 -8.08 -8.55 -28.28
C GLN A 314 -7.28 -9.55 -27.44
N PRO A 315 -6.87 -10.70 -28.02
CA PRO A 315 -5.98 -11.63 -27.34
C PRO A 315 -4.61 -11.02 -27.03
N TYR A 316 -3.95 -11.57 -26.03
CA TYR A 316 -2.57 -11.25 -25.71
C TYR A 316 -1.63 -11.69 -26.85
N THR A 317 -0.58 -10.92 -27.10
CA THR A 317 0.38 -11.23 -28.18
C THR A 317 1.29 -12.41 -27.84
N ASP A 318 1.61 -12.59 -26.55
CA ASP A 318 2.42 -13.69 -26.00
C ASP A 318 1.58 -14.89 -25.53
N LYS A 319 0.25 -14.73 -25.44
CA LYS A 319 -0.71 -15.80 -25.18
C LYS A 319 -1.98 -15.63 -26.04
N PRO A 320 -1.92 -15.94 -27.35
CA PRO A 320 -3.02 -15.68 -28.30
C PRO A 320 -4.34 -16.40 -28.02
N THR A 321 -4.36 -17.32 -27.05
CA THR A 321 -5.57 -18.06 -26.62
C THR A 321 -6.30 -17.39 -25.46
N SER A 322 -5.80 -16.26 -24.94
CA SER A 322 -6.39 -15.57 -23.79
C SER A 322 -6.56 -14.09 -24.08
N ASN A 323 -7.68 -13.54 -23.60
CA ASN A 323 -7.95 -12.10 -23.55
C ASN A 323 -7.96 -11.60 -22.08
N GLY A 324 -7.48 -12.42 -21.14
CA GLY A 324 -7.79 -12.26 -19.72
C GLY A 324 -9.29 -12.45 -19.45
N PHE A 325 -9.77 -11.96 -18.32
CA PHE A 325 -11.15 -12.17 -17.89
C PHE A 325 -11.59 -11.18 -16.80
N PRO A 326 -12.89 -10.90 -16.67
CA PRO A 326 -13.41 -10.17 -15.53
C PRO A 326 -13.33 -11.03 -14.27
N LEU A 327 -12.93 -10.43 -13.13
CA LEU A 327 -12.88 -11.10 -11.83
C LEU A 327 -14.26 -11.26 -11.20
N MET A 328 -15.27 -10.55 -11.69
CA MET A 328 -16.63 -10.62 -11.19
C MET A 328 -17.65 -10.32 -12.29
N GLN A 329 -18.91 -10.69 -12.07
CA GLN A 329 -19.99 -10.36 -13.01
C GLN A 329 -20.27 -8.85 -13.01
N MET A 330 -20.34 -8.23 -14.20
CA MET A 330 -20.56 -6.78 -14.33
C MET A 330 -21.88 -6.31 -13.71
N GLN A 331 -22.92 -7.15 -13.72
CA GLN A 331 -24.18 -6.80 -13.06
C GLN A 331 -24.05 -6.79 -11.53
N ALA A 332 -23.26 -7.69 -10.95
CA ALA A 332 -22.98 -7.70 -9.51
C ALA A 332 -22.12 -6.49 -9.11
N LEU A 333 -21.15 -6.12 -9.95
CA LEU A 333 -20.36 -4.91 -9.78
C LEU A 333 -21.27 -3.67 -9.78
N LYS A 334 -22.11 -3.50 -10.82
CA LYS A 334 -23.07 -2.39 -10.92
C LYS A 334 -23.92 -2.22 -9.66
N ASN A 335 -24.46 -3.32 -9.13
CA ASN A 335 -25.26 -3.29 -7.91
C ASN A 335 -24.44 -2.80 -6.70
N SER A 336 -23.21 -3.33 -6.54
CA SER A 336 -22.30 -2.94 -5.46
C SER A 336 -21.86 -1.47 -5.55
N LEU A 337 -21.65 -0.95 -6.77
CA LEU A 337 -21.31 0.47 -6.99
C LEU A 337 -22.48 1.39 -6.62
N LYS A 338 -23.69 1.10 -7.12
CA LYS A 338 -24.90 1.88 -6.80
C LYS A 338 -25.17 1.92 -5.29
N GLU A 339 -25.05 0.77 -4.63
CA GLU A 339 -25.24 0.67 -3.19
C GLU A 339 -24.18 1.45 -2.42
N SER A 340 -22.90 1.35 -2.82
CA SER A 340 -21.81 2.10 -2.17
C SER A 340 -21.98 3.61 -2.32
N GLN A 341 -22.48 4.08 -3.47
CA GLN A 341 -22.80 5.50 -3.66
C GLN A 341 -23.99 5.95 -2.81
N ALA A 342 -25.05 5.14 -2.70
CA ALA A 342 -26.18 5.41 -1.82
C ALA A 342 -25.77 5.50 -0.34
N LEU A 343 -24.68 4.80 0.04
CA LEU A 343 -24.03 4.90 1.34
C LEU A 343 -23.07 6.11 1.49
N GLY A 344 -22.93 6.94 0.45
CA GLY A 344 -22.07 8.12 0.45
C GLY A 344 -20.57 7.79 0.40
N LEU A 345 -20.21 6.62 -0.15
CA LEU A 345 -18.83 6.15 -0.28
C LEU A 345 -18.27 6.46 -1.67
N GLN A 346 -17.04 6.95 -1.72
CA GLN A 346 -16.26 7.11 -2.95
C GLN A 346 -15.85 5.74 -3.52
N LEU A 347 -15.78 5.64 -4.84
CA LEU A 347 -15.42 4.41 -5.54
C LEU A 347 -13.99 4.48 -6.08
N ALA A 348 -13.17 3.49 -5.76
CA ALA A 348 -11.83 3.27 -6.28
C ALA A 348 -11.83 1.91 -7.00
N ILE A 349 -11.77 1.89 -8.33
CA ILE A 349 -12.02 0.67 -9.12
C ILE A 349 -10.78 0.32 -9.93
N HIS A 350 -10.19 -0.85 -9.70
CA HIS A 350 -9.08 -1.34 -10.49
C HIS A 350 -9.55 -1.75 -11.88
N GLY A 351 -8.84 -1.25 -12.90
CA GLY A 351 -8.98 -1.66 -14.31
C GLY A 351 -7.67 -1.46 -15.07
N ILE A 352 -7.13 -2.55 -15.63
CA ILE A 352 -5.88 -2.53 -16.40
C ILE A 352 -6.14 -2.65 -17.90
N GLY A 353 -6.90 -3.66 -18.31
CA GLY A 353 -7.18 -3.94 -19.72
C GLY A 353 -8.17 -2.93 -20.33
N ASP A 354 -8.11 -2.78 -21.65
CA ASP A 354 -8.95 -1.81 -22.38
C ASP A 354 -10.44 -2.13 -22.25
N GLN A 355 -10.80 -3.42 -22.34
CA GLN A 355 -12.18 -3.86 -22.12
C GLN A 355 -12.63 -3.64 -20.67
N ALA A 356 -11.77 -3.87 -19.67
CA ALA A 356 -12.09 -3.58 -18.27
C ALA A 356 -12.39 -2.09 -18.04
N ASN A 357 -11.51 -1.21 -18.55
CA ASN A 357 -11.68 0.24 -18.43
C ASN A 357 -12.98 0.73 -19.11
N ASP A 358 -13.28 0.22 -20.30
CA ASP A 358 -14.54 0.48 -21.00
C ASP A 358 -15.77 0.08 -20.20
N GLN A 359 -15.77 -1.10 -19.57
CA GLN A 359 -16.88 -1.54 -18.74
C GLN A 359 -17.03 -0.64 -17.50
N ILE A 360 -15.93 -0.25 -16.86
CA ILE A 360 -15.98 0.68 -15.72
C ILE A 360 -16.58 2.03 -16.14
N LEU A 361 -16.17 2.58 -17.28
CA LEU A 361 -16.69 3.84 -17.80
C LEU A 361 -18.17 3.74 -18.17
N LYS A 362 -18.63 2.63 -18.77
CA LYS A 362 -20.05 2.36 -19.03
C LYS A 362 -20.84 2.34 -17.73
N LEU A 363 -20.35 1.64 -16.71
CA LEU A 363 -20.98 1.62 -15.39
C LEU A 363 -21.01 3.01 -14.75
N PHE A 364 -19.96 3.81 -14.88
CA PHE A 364 -19.93 5.20 -14.41
C PHE A 364 -20.91 6.11 -15.17
N ALA A 365 -21.20 5.84 -16.44
CA ALA A 365 -22.23 6.56 -17.19
C ALA A 365 -23.66 6.19 -16.75
N GLU A 366 -23.85 4.99 -16.21
CA GLU A 366 -25.15 4.48 -15.75
C GLU A 366 -25.47 4.79 -14.27
N ILE A 367 -24.51 5.35 -13.54
CA ILE A 367 -24.66 5.75 -12.13
C ILE A 367 -24.37 7.24 -11.98
N ASP A 368 -25.04 7.93 -11.06
CA ASP A 368 -24.79 9.37 -10.86
C ASP A 368 -23.43 9.57 -10.16
N THR A 369 -22.44 10.01 -10.91
CA THR A 369 -21.09 10.23 -10.40
C THR A 369 -20.86 11.64 -9.86
N ARG A 370 -21.85 12.54 -9.99
CA ARG A 370 -21.74 13.94 -9.55
C ARG A 370 -21.54 14.01 -8.04
N GLY A 371 -20.48 14.68 -7.60
CA GLY A 371 -20.13 14.81 -6.19
C GLY A 371 -19.48 13.57 -5.56
N HIS A 372 -19.49 12.41 -6.21
CA HIS A 372 -18.91 11.16 -5.68
C HIS A 372 -17.45 10.95 -6.07
N ARG A 373 -16.97 11.62 -7.15
CA ARG A 373 -15.58 11.58 -7.63
C ARG A 373 -15.00 10.16 -7.69
N PRO A 374 -15.67 9.21 -8.38
CA PRO A 374 -15.12 7.87 -8.55
C PRO A 374 -13.80 7.95 -9.33
N ARG A 375 -12.92 6.98 -9.14
CA ARG A 375 -11.63 6.91 -9.81
C ARG A 375 -11.36 5.49 -10.29
N ILE A 376 -10.63 5.40 -11.40
CA ILE A 376 -10.10 4.16 -11.94
C ILE A 376 -8.65 4.05 -11.51
N GLU A 377 -8.29 2.94 -10.89
CA GLU A 377 -6.91 2.63 -10.51
C GLU A 377 -6.21 1.96 -11.70
N HIS A 378 -4.92 2.26 -11.86
CA HIS A 378 -4.09 1.87 -13.00
C HIS A 378 -4.46 2.56 -14.32
N ALA A 379 -5.63 2.27 -14.89
CA ALA A 379 -6.06 2.78 -16.19
C ALA A 379 -4.94 2.65 -17.26
N GLN A 380 -4.27 1.49 -17.26
CA GLN A 380 -3.03 1.28 -17.99
C GLN A 380 -3.23 1.22 -19.52
N HIS A 381 -4.33 0.61 -19.97
CA HIS A 381 -4.70 0.54 -21.38
C HIS A 381 -6.08 1.15 -21.58
N LEU A 382 -6.14 2.16 -22.45
CA LEU A 382 -7.35 2.92 -22.80
C LEU A 382 -7.47 2.95 -24.33
N THR A 383 -8.69 2.92 -24.85
CA THR A 383 -9.00 3.00 -26.29
C THR A 383 -9.07 4.43 -26.80
#